data_AF-A0A8T4YAL2-F1
#
_entry.id   AF-A0A8T4YAL2-F1
#
_cell.length_a   1.000
_cell.length_b   1.000
_cell.length_c   1.000
_cell.angle_alpha   90.00
_cell.angle_beta   90.00
_cell.angle_gamma   90.00
#
_symmetry.space_group_name_H-M   'P 1'
#
loop_
_entity.id
_entity.type
_entity.pdbx_description
1 polymer ?
#
loop_
_entity_poly.entity_id
_entity_poly.type
_entity_poly.pdbx_seq_one_letter_code
_entity_poly.pdbx_strand_id
1 'polypeptide(L)'
;MFVQEFERDLEVLAKRLCQGEEESVSKEIVRLKDYLKVLHSKNLVKINHSVMEIVCAKYLVLAGYKVDLEKSLNGLSCDIYASKGLGTVIIEVETGFVPPDHALDPSTYIRARIASKITRYSHFAEKFGLAVPPHYIMPIPKVLIQPPRYRSGEEIMAIKALCDLYYSSPPVSLDEIKNARIHTVYILDVDNGIVKETEPITYIEKTEHLFSGNRV
;
A
#
# COMPACT_ATOMS: atom_id res chain seq x y z
N MET A 1 21.45 -2.18 -19.17
CA MET A 1 20.31 -3.08 -19.48
C MET A 1 19.11 -2.78 -18.60
N PHE A 2 19.16 -2.97 -17.27
CA PHE A 2 17.98 -2.80 -16.39
C PHE A 2 17.29 -1.42 -16.40
N VAL A 3 18.02 -0.32 -16.61
CA VAL A 3 17.41 1.03 -16.70
C VAL A 3 16.48 1.18 -17.90
N GLN A 4 16.83 0.57 -19.03
CA GLN A 4 16.02 0.63 -20.24
C GLN A 4 14.73 -0.20 -20.12
N GLU A 5 14.76 -1.28 -19.34
CA GLU A 5 13.59 -2.14 -19.08
C GLU A 5 12.55 -1.42 -18.21
N PHE A 6 12.96 -0.83 -17.09
CA PHE A 6 12.05 -0.06 -16.22
C PHE A 6 11.30 1.02 -17.00
N GLU A 7 12.04 1.87 -17.72
CA GLU A 7 11.43 2.98 -18.45
C GLU A 7 10.51 2.48 -19.56
N ARG A 8 10.95 1.48 -20.33
CA ARG A 8 10.14 0.89 -21.40
C ARG A 8 8.83 0.32 -20.86
N ASP A 9 8.88 -0.45 -19.79
CA ASP A 9 7.69 -1.10 -19.22
C ASP A 9 6.71 -0.05 -18.70
N LEU A 10 7.22 1.00 -18.04
CA LEU A 10 6.40 2.09 -17.53
C LEU A 10 5.79 2.93 -18.67
N GLU A 11 6.51 3.16 -19.77
CA GLU A 11 5.96 3.83 -20.97
C GLU A 11 4.84 3.00 -21.62
N VAL A 12 5.04 1.69 -21.76
CA VAL A 12 4.01 0.78 -22.31
C VAL A 12 2.76 0.80 -21.45
N LEU A 13 2.92 0.70 -20.13
CA LEU A 13 1.82 0.76 -19.19
C LEU A 13 1.10 2.11 -19.25
N ALA A 14 1.84 3.23 -19.17
CA ALA A 14 1.25 4.56 -19.21
C ALA A 14 0.48 4.79 -20.52
N LYS A 15 1.03 4.37 -21.66
CA LYS A 15 0.33 4.43 -22.95
C LYS A 15 -0.98 3.65 -22.91
N ARG A 16 -0.98 2.44 -22.36
CA ARG A 16 -2.22 1.63 -22.18
C ARG A 16 -3.21 2.33 -21.26
N LEU A 17 -2.73 2.89 -20.15
CA LEU A 17 -3.55 3.59 -19.17
C LEU A 17 -4.18 4.88 -19.74
N CYS A 18 -3.53 5.58 -20.67
CA CYS A 18 -4.07 6.79 -21.29
C CYS A 18 -5.00 6.53 -22.50
N GLN A 19 -5.15 5.28 -22.95
CA GLN A 19 -6.00 4.99 -24.11
C GLN A 19 -7.47 5.29 -23.81
N GLY A 20 -8.06 6.17 -24.62
CA GLY A 20 -9.47 6.56 -24.49
C GLY A 20 -9.77 7.52 -23.33
N GLU A 21 -8.75 7.98 -22.61
CA GLU A 21 -8.90 8.91 -21.49
C GLU A 21 -8.88 10.37 -21.94
N GLU A 22 -9.43 11.24 -21.10
CA GLU A 22 -9.33 12.69 -21.30
C GLU A 22 -7.86 13.17 -21.25
N GLU A 23 -7.59 14.30 -21.91
CA GLU A 23 -6.26 14.90 -21.95
C GLU A 23 -5.76 15.28 -20.54
N SER A 24 -6.66 15.71 -19.67
CA SER A 24 -6.39 16.05 -18.26
C SER A 24 -5.85 14.84 -17.48
N VAL A 25 -6.54 13.70 -17.57
CA VAL A 25 -6.13 12.43 -16.95
C VAL A 25 -4.81 11.98 -17.52
N SER A 26 -4.68 11.98 -18.86
CA SER A 26 -3.47 11.55 -19.55
C SER A 26 -2.24 12.37 -19.14
N LYS A 27 -2.40 13.69 -18.97
CA LYS A 27 -1.33 14.58 -18.48
C LYS A 27 -0.87 14.21 -17.07
N GLU A 28 -1.80 13.92 -16.16
CA GLU A 28 -1.45 13.49 -14.81
C GLU A 28 -0.73 12.15 -14.80
N ILE A 29 -1.17 11.16 -15.58
CA ILE A 29 -0.47 9.87 -15.69
C ILE A 29 0.95 10.04 -16.23
N VAL A 30 1.12 10.85 -17.28
CA VAL A 30 2.45 11.14 -17.84
C VAL A 30 3.35 11.83 -16.82
N ARG A 31 2.83 12.81 -16.07
CA ARG A 31 3.57 13.50 -15.00
C ARG A 31 4.06 12.52 -13.92
N LEU A 32 3.18 11.63 -13.45
CA LEU A 32 3.52 10.64 -12.43
C LEU A 32 4.54 9.61 -12.95
N LYS A 33 4.35 9.13 -14.17
CA LYS A 33 5.29 8.24 -14.87
C LYS A 33 6.67 8.88 -14.97
N ASP A 34 6.77 10.13 -15.42
CA ASP A 34 8.06 10.83 -15.55
C ASP A 34 8.73 11.05 -14.19
N TYR A 35 7.95 11.31 -13.13
CA TYR A 35 8.47 11.39 -11.77
C TYR A 35 9.06 10.06 -11.29
N LEU A 36 8.38 8.94 -11.55
CA LEU A 36 8.90 7.60 -11.23
C LEU A 36 10.20 7.28 -11.99
N LYS A 37 10.36 7.73 -13.23
CA LYS A 37 11.63 7.59 -13.97
C LYS A 37 12.76 8.35 -13.28
N VAL A 38 12.49 9.55 -12.77
CA VAL A 38 13.47 10.33 -11.97
C VAL A 38 13.84 9.58 -10.69
N LEU A 39 12.88 9.03 -9.95
CA LEU A 39 13.17 8.24 -8.75
C LEU A 39 13.95 6.96 -9.05
N HIS A 40 13.62 6.29 -10.16
CA HIS A 40 14.31 5.09 -10.60
C HIS A 40 15.78 5.39 -10.95
N SER A 41 16.08 6.52 -11.61
CA SER A 41 17.46 6.96 -11.87
C SER A 41 18.32 7.13 -10.61
N LYS A 42 17.66 7.32 -9.45
CA LYS A 42 18.27 7.43 -8.12
C LYS A 42 18.24 6.12 -7.33
N ASN A 43 17.81 5.02 -7.96
CA ASN A 43 17.61 3.70 -7.36
C ASN A 43 16.61 3.64 -6.20
N LEU A 44 15.64 4.58 -6.16
CA LEU A 44 14.69 4.68 -5.05
C LEU A 44 13.46 3.79 -5.20
N VAL A 45 13.11 3.40 -6.43
CA VAL A 45 11.90 2.61 -6.72
C VAL A 45 12.22 1.40 -7.60
N LYS A 46 11.29 0.44 -7.67
CA LYS A 46 11.39 -0.79 -8.46
C LYS A 46 10.16 -0.96 -9.34
N ILE A 47 10.33 -1.53 -10.53
CA ILE A 47 9.27 -1.62 -11.55
C ILE A 47 7.99 -2.27 -11.03
N ASN A 48 8.09 -3.41 -10.34
CA ASN A 48 6.93 -4.16 -9.83
C ASN A 48 6.06 -3.34 -8.86
N HIS A 49 6.67 -2.39 -8.15
CA HIS A 49 5.96 -1.50 -7.23
C HIS A 49 5.37 -0.30 -7.99
N SER A 50 6.20 0.34 -8.82
CA SER A 50 5.82 1.52 -9.61
C SER A 50 4.66 1.27 -10.58
N VAL A 51 4.54 0.06 -11.15
CA VAL A 51 3.38 -0.30 -12.00
C VAL A 51 2.08 -0.38 -11.20
N MET A 52 2.13 -0.81 -9.94
CA MET A 52 0.96 -0.85 -9.06
C MET A 52 0.57 0.55 -8.61
N GLU A 53 1.57 1.37 -8.25
CA GLU A 53 1.37 2.77 -7.89
C GLU A 53 0.65 3.55 -9.00
N ILE A 54 1.10 3.44 -10.26
CA ILE A 54 0.52 4.22 -11.36
C ILE A 54 -0.90 3.75 -11.73
N VAL A 55 -1.19 2.44 -11.63
CA VAL A 55 -2.54 1.91 -11.83
C VAL A 55 -3.49 2.43 -10.75
N CYS A 56 -3.05 2.43 -9.50
CA CYS A 56 -3.82 2.99 -8.39
C CYS A 56 -3.96 4.52 -8.50
N ALA A 57 -2.92 5.22 -8.92
CA ALA A 57 -2.96 6.65 -9.17
C ALA A 57 -3.98 7.02 -10.25
N LYS A 58 -4.05 6.28 -11.36
CA LYS A 58 -5.08 6.50 -12.40
C LYS A 58 -6.48 6.45 -11.81
N TYR A 59 -6.75 5.43 -11.02
CA TYR A 59 -8.05 5.28 -10.36
C TYR A 59 -8.41 6.51 -9.51
N LEU A 60 -7.46 7.05 -8.74
CA LEU A 60 -7.66 8.25 -7.94
C LEU A 60 -7.81 9.52 -8.79
N VAL A 61 -7.02 9.67 -9.86
CA VAL A 61 -7.13 10.80 -10.80
C VAL A 61 -8.51 10.83 -11.44
N LEU A 62 -9.04 9.68 -11.88
CA LEU A 62 -10.41 9.56 -12.39
C LEU A 62 -11.47 9.92 -11.35
N ALA A 63 -11.21 9.61 -10.08
CA ALA A 63 -12.04 10.05 -8.97
C ALA A 63 -11.87 11.53 -8.62
N GLY A 64 -11.06 12.29 -9.36
CA GLY A 64 -10.84 13.73 -9.20
C GLY A 64 -9.87 14.10 -8.08
N TYR A 65 -8.98 13.19 -7.69
CA TYR A 65 -7.89 13.48 -6.76
C TYR A 65 -6.67 14.03 -7.49
N LYS A 66 -5.96 14.94 -6.82
CA LYS A 66 -4.57 15.24 -7.14
C LYS A 66 -3.69 14.20 -6.44
N VAL A 67 -2.80 13.55 -7.19
CA VAL A 67 -1.98 12.42 -6.69
C VAL A 67 -0.50 12.79 -6.71
N ASP A 68 0.22 12.43 -5.65
CA ASP A 68 1.67 12.44 -5.57
C ASP A 68 2.12 11.00 -5.22
N LEU A 69 3.14 10.49 -5.91
CA LEU A 69 3.75 9.20 -5.59
C LEU A 69 4.99 9.42 -4.72
N GLU A 70 5.33 8.45 -3.88
CA GLU A 70 6.56 8.46 -3.05
C GLU A 70 6.70 9.77 -2.23
N LYS A 71 5.57 10.20 -1.65
CA LYS A 71 5.51 11.49 -0.97
C LYS A 71 6.13 11.39 0.41
N SER A 72 7.06 12.28 0.70
CA SER A 72 7.65 12.37 2.03
C SER A 72 6.67 12.92 3.07
N LEU A 73 6.55 12.22 4.19
CA LEU A 73 5.73 12.52 5.36
C LEU A 73 6.63 12.56 6.61
N ASN A 74 7.15 13.74 6.97
CA ASN A 74 7.95 13.95 8.18
C ASN A 74 9.05 12.88 8.43
N GLY A 75 9.82 12.54 7.39
CA GLY A 75 10.90 11.55 7.47
C GLY A 75 10.50 10.11 7.10
N LEU A 76 9.22 9.87 6.81
CA LEU A 76 8.73 8.66 6.12
C LEU A 76 8.47 8.98 4.64
N SER A 77 8.39 7.97 3.78
CA SER A 77 7.81 8.07 2.43
C SER A 77 6.56 7.21 2.41
N CYS A 78 5.48 7.72 1.83
CA CYS A 78 4.31 6.91 1.50
C CYS A 78 4.20 6.70 0.00
N ASP A 79 3.67 5.54 -0.38
CA ASP A 79 3.68 5.07 -1.77
C ASP A 79 2.77 5.97 -2.63
N ILE A 80 1.55 6.25 -2.15
CA ILE A 80 0.58 7.09 -2.85
C ILE A 80 -0.07 8.05 -1.86
N TYR A 81 0.04 9.34 -2.15
CA TYR A 81 -0.69 10.38 -1.45
C TYR A 81 -1.67 11.05 -2.42
N ALA A 82 -2.91 11.24 -2.00
CA ALA A 82 -3.93 11.88 -2.81
C ALA A 82 -4.73 12.91 -2.01
N SER A 83 -5.08 14.02 -2.65
CA SER A 83 -5.92 15.05 -2.04
C SER A 83 -7.07 15.47 -2.95
N LYS A 84 -8.23 15.74 -2.34
CA LYS A 84 -9.44 16.24 -3.02
C LYS A 84 -10.21 17.14 -2.07
N GLY A 85 -10.26 18.43 -2.38
CA GLY A 85 -10.79 19.44 -1.46
C GLY A 85 -9.96 19.49 -0.18
N LEU A 86 -10.61 19.36 0.98
CA LEU A 86 -9.94 19.27 2.29
C LEU A 86 -9.51 17.84 2.65
N GLY A 87 -10.00 16.84 1.92
CA GLY A 87 -9.76 15.44 2.24
C GLY A 87 -8.44 14.91 1.69
N THR A 88 -7.80 14.03 2.46
CA THR A 88 -6.53 13.39 2.13
C THR A 88 -6.62 11.87 2.25
N VAL A 89 -5.93 11.17 1.35
CA VAL A 89 -5.84 9.72 1.33
C VAL A 89 -4.37 9.32 1.20
N ILE A 90 -3.94 8.38 2.03
CA ILE A 90 -2.69 7.64 1.84
C ILE A 90 -3.03 6.20 1.47
N ILE A 91 -2.34 5.66 0.48
CA ILE A 91 -2.42 4.25 0.12
C ILE A 91 -1.01 3.69 0.08
N GLU A 92 -0.79 2.61 0.83
CA GLU A 92 0.45 1.85 0.80
C GLU A 92 0.27 0.59 -0.04
N VAL A 93 1.20 0.34 -0.96
CA VAL A 93 1.22 -0.83 -1.84
C VAL A 93 1.97 -1.97 -1.15
N GLU A 94 1.42 -3.18 -1.26
CA GLU A 94 1.96 -4.41 -0.69
C GLU A 94 1.98 -5.52 -1.74
N THR A 95 3.19 -5.95 -2.08
CA THR A 95 3.45 -6.95 -3.14
C THR A 95 3.52 -8.38 -2.60
N GLY A 96 3.60 -8.55 -1.27
CA GLY A 96 3.85 -9.85 -0.64
C GLY A 96 5.32 -10.29 -0.68
N PHE A 97 6.24 -9.40 -1.07
CA PHE A 97 7.67 -9.71 -1.09
C PHE A 97 8.23 -10.01 0.31
N VAL A 98 8.94 -11.14 0.43
CA VAL A 98 9.67 -11.54 1.64
C VAL A 98 11.17 -11.55 1.34
N PRO A 99 11.99 -10.79 2.09
CA PRO A 99 13.44 -10.85 1.98
C PRO A 99 14.00 -12.24 2.34
N PRO A 100 15.12 -12.67 1.74
CA PRO A 100 15.75 -13.96 2.06
C PRO A 100 16.05 -14.18 3.55
N ASP A 101 16.36 -13.11 4.29
CA ASP A 101 16.64 -13.18 5.74
C ASP A 101 15.42 -13.64 6.57
N HIS A 102 14.22 -13.56 6.00
CA HIS A 102 12.95 -13.97 6.61
C HIS A 102 12.37 -15.24 5.97
N ALA A 103 13.21 -16.06 5.34
CA ALA A 103 12.79 -17.30 4.69
C ALA A 103 12.23 -18.35 5.69
N LEU A 104 12.61 -18.26 6.98
CA LEU A 104 12.16 -19.20 8.01
C LEU A 104 10.92 -18.72 8.79
N ASP A 105 10.54 -17.45 8.65
CA ASP A 105 9.39 -16.83 9.32
C ASP A 105 8.56 -15.88 8.40
N PRO A 106 8.33 -16.24 7.11
CA PRO A 106 7.81 -15.33 6.10
C PRO A 106 6.43 -14.75 6.47
N SER A 107 5.55 -15.60 7.00
CA SER A 107 4.20 -15.21 7.41
C SER A 107 4.22 -14.21 8.57
N THR A 108 5.14 -14.39 9.52
CA THR A 108 5.29 -13.48 10.67
C THR A 108 5.84 -12.13 10.21
N TYR A 109 6.87 -12.15 9.35
CA TYR A 109 7.43 -10.95 8.74
C TYR A 109 6.37 -10.12 8.00
N ILE A 110 5.61 -10.76 7.11
CA ILE A 110 4.57 -10.07 6.33
C ILE A 110 3.49 -9.52 7.27
N ARG A 111 3.01 -10.30 8.23
CA ARG A 111 2.01 -9.83 9.19
C ARG A 111 2.50 -8.62 9.99
N ALA A 112 3.78 -8.61 10.38
CA ALA A 112 4.40 -7.46 11.03
C ALA A 112 4.56 -6.25 10.10
N ARG A 113 4.89 -6.46 8.83
CA ARG A 113 4.96 -5.41 7.80
C ARG A 113 3.62 -4.70 7.63
N ILE A 114 2.56 -5.47 7.43
CA ILE A 114 1.20 -4.96 7.29
C ILE A 114 0.78 -4.19 8.54
N ALA A 115 1.03 -4.75 9.73
CA ALA A 115 0.76 -4.07 10.99
C ALA A 115 1.50 -2.73 11.06
N SER A 116 2.81 -2.74 10.82
CA SER A 116 3.68 -1.57 10.84
C SER A 116 3.18 -0.48 9.89
N LYS A 117 2.86 -0.81 8.64
CA LYS A 117 2.33 0.15 7.66
C LYS A 117 1.02 0.79 8.14
N ILE A 118 0.04 -0.01 8.55
CA ILE A 118 -1.24 0.52 9.08
C ILE A 118 -0.97 1.45 10.26
N THR A 119 -0.09 1.03 11.17
CA THR A 119 0.19 1.78 12.40
C THR A 119 1.07 3.00 12.20
N ARG A 120 1.85 3.12 11.12
CA ARG A 120 2.73 4.27 10.86
C ARG A 120 2.10 5.33 9.99
N TYR A 121 1.32 4.92 8.99
CA TYR A 121 0.86 5.84 7.95
C TYR A 121 -0.55 6.36 8.18
N SER A 122 -1.39 5.63 8.93
CA SER A 122 -2.81 5.95 8.98
C SER A 122 -3.19 7.28 9.64
N HIS A 123 -2.31 7.88 10.44
CA HIS A 123 -2.54 9.18 11.10
C HIS A 123 -2.05 10.37 10.28
N PHE A 124 -1.38 10.14 9.15
CA PHE A 124 -0.94 11.21 8.24
C PHE A 124 -2.01 11.63 7.21
N ALA A 125 -3.17 10.95 7.19
CA ALA A 125 -4.27 11.27 6.29
C ALA A 125 -5.64 10.98 6.93
N GLU A 126 -6.68 11.60 6.37
CA GLU A 126 -8.06 11.34 6.81
C GLU A 126 -8.53 9.93 6.48
N LYS A 127 -8.09 9.41 5.33
CA LYS A 127 -8.29 8.02 4.94
C LYS A 127 -6.95 7.36 4.67
N PHE A 128 -6.89 6.09 5.05
CA PHE A 128 -5.74 5.23 4.84
C PHE A 128 -6.21 3.92 4.23
N GLY A 129 -5.53 3.46 3.20
CA GLY A 129 -5.78 2.18 2.58
C GLY A 129 -4.52 1.39 2.29
N LEU A 130 -4.70 0.11 2.01
CA LEU A 130 -3.66 -0.77 1.52
C LEU A 130 -4.02 -1.23 0.11
N ALA A 131 -3.05 -1.29 -0.78
CA ALA A 131 -3.21 -1.78 -2.13
C ALA A 131 -2.44 -3.08 -2.34
N VAL A 132 -3.05 -4.05 -3.02
CA VAL A 132 -2.53 -5.42 -3.13
C VAL A 132 -2.85 -5.99 -4.52
N PRO A 133 -1.96 -6.79 -5.14
CA PRO A 133 -2.33 -7.47 -6.37
C PRO A 133 -3.29 -8.64 -6.10
N PRO A 134 -4.10 -9.07 -7.08
CA PRO A 134 -5.11 -10.12 -6.89
C PRO A 134 -4.53 -11.50 -6.58
N HIS A 135 -3.26 -11.74 -6.89
CA HIS A 135 -2.57 -13.01 -6.64
C HIS A 135 -1.93 -13.11 -5.24
N TYR A 136 -2.03 -12.07 -4.41
CA TYR A 136 -1.49 -12.04 -3.05
C TYR A 136 -2.60 -11.77 -2.03
N ILE A 137 -2.59 -12.55 -0.95
CA ILE A 137 -3.53 -12.43 0.16
C ILE A 137 -2.80 -11.80 1.34
N MET A 138 -3.25 -10.63 1.74
CA MET A 138 -2.63 -9.81 2.76
C MET A 138 -3.13 -10.20 4.17
N PRO A 139 -2.26 -10.65 5.09
CA PRO A 139 -2.66 -11.05 6.43
C PRO A 139 -2.82 -9.82 7.35
N ILE A 140 -3.94 -9.10 7.21
CA ILE A 140 -4.26 -7.93 8.04
C ILE A 140 -4.57 -8.39 9.47
N PRO A 141 -3.87 -7.88 10.51
CA PRO A 141 -4.23 -8.19 11.89
C PRO A 141 -5.64 -7.71 12.24
N LYS A 142 -6.52 -8.62 12.66
CA LYS A 142 -7.94 -8.31 12.98
C LYS A 142 -8.12 -7.14 13.96
N VAL A 143 -7.24 -7.04 14.95
CA VAL A 143 -7.21 -5.93 15.92
C VAL A 143 -7.18 -4.56 15.23
N LEU A 144 -6.46 -4.42 14.11
CA LEU A 144 -6.29 -3.16 13.39
C LEU A 144 -7.50 -2.78 12.51
N ILE A 145 -8.45 -3.70 12.32
CA ILE A 145 -9.73 -3.42 11.65
C ILE A 145 -10.80 -3.01 12.65
N GLN A 146 -10.67 -3.44 13.90
CA GLN A 146 -11.56 -3.01 14.97
C GLN A 146 -11.43 -1.49 15.20
N PRO A 147 -12.54 -0.79 15.51
CA PRO A 147 -12.48 0.60 15.96
C PRO A 147 -11.52 0.79 17.16
N PRO A 148 -10.75 1.89 17.23
CA PRO A 148 -9.80 2.17 18.31
C PRO A 148 -10.32 1.95 19.74
N ARG A 149 -11.59 2.29 19.97
CA ARG A 149 -12.24 2.19 21.29
C ARG A 149 -12.48 0.77 21.78
N TYR A 150 -12.42 -0.22 20.90
CA TYR A 150 -12.66 -1.63 21.24
C TYR A 150 -11.38 -2.44 21.43
N ARG A 151 -10.21 -1.85 21.15
CA ARG A 151 -8.91 -2.52 21.33
C ARG A 151 -8.53 -2.55 22.80
N SER A 152 -8.23 -3.73 23.31
CA SER A 152 -7.69 -3.92 24.66
C SER A 152 -6.21 -3.54 24.73
N GLY A 153 -5.71 -3.29 25.95
CA GLY A 153 -4.29 -3.04 26.16
C GLY A 153 -3.41 -4.22 25.74
N GLU A 154 -3.87 -5.46 25.98
CA GLU A 154 -3.17 -6.68 25.58
C GLU A 154 -3.06 -6.81 24.06
N GLU A 155 -4.14 -6.52 23.33
CA GLU A 155 -4.12 -6.53 21.86
C GLU A 155 -3.17 -5.48 21.29
N ILE A 156 -3.17 -4.27 21.87
CA ILE A 156 -2.24 -3.20 21.48
C ILE A 156 -0.79 -3.63 21.73
N MET A 157 -0.50 -4.22 22.89
CA MET A 157 0.84 -4.74 23.21
C MET A 157 1.25 -5.89 22.29
N ALA A 158 0.32 -6.76 21.89
CA ALA A 158 0.59 -7.83 20.95
C ALA A 158 0.96 -7.30 19.55
N ILE A 159 0.30 -6.24 19.07
CA ILE A 159 0.68 -5.57 17.83
C ILE A 159 2.05 -4.88 17.97
N LYS A 160 2.32 -4.22 19.10
CA LYS A 160 3.63 -3.63 19.38
C LYS A 160 4.74 -4.66 19.31
N ALA A 161 4.58 -5.77 20.03
CA ALA A 161 5.54 -6.87 20.05
C ALA A 161 5.75 -7.45 18.65
N LEU A 162 4.68 -7.61 17.86
CA LEU A 162 4.77 -8.06 16.48
C LEU A 162 5.59 -7.09 15.60
N CYS A 163 5.32 -5.79 15.68
CA CYS A 163 6.06 -4.78 14.91
C CYS A 163 7.54 -4.74 15.32
N ASP A 164 7.83 -4.82 16.62
CA ASP A 164 9.18 -4.74 17.17
C ASP A 164 10.12 -5.88 16.71
N LEU A 165 9.56 -7.00 16.24
CA LEU A 165 10.37 -8.10 15.68
C LEU A 165 11.20 -7.65 14.47
N TYR A 166 10.69 -6.71 13.65
CA TYR A 166 11.32 -6.34 12.38
C TYR A 166 11.34 -4.83 12.09
N TYR A 167 10.51 -4.04 12.77
CA TYR A 167 10.23 -2.63 12.45
C TYR A 167 10.43 -1.72 13.67
N SER A 168 11.62 -1.80 14.30
CA SER A 168 11.97 -1.06 15.52
C SER A 168 12.59 0.33 15.30
N SER A 169 12.83 0.74 14.04
CA SER A 169 13.54 1.99 13.71
C SER A 169 12.84 2.80 12.60
N PRO A 170 12.10 3.88 12.93
CA PRO A 170 11.66 4.25 14.28
C PRO A 170 10.64 3.23 14.81
N PRO A 171 10.53 3.02 16.13
CA PRO A 171 9.53 2.12 16.69
C PRO A 171 8.14 2.74 16.63
N VAL A 172 7.09 1.91 16.48
CA VAL A 172 5.69 2.36 16.56
C VAL A 172 5.26 2.50 18.02
N SER A 173 4.61 3.60 18.37
CA SER A 173 4.13 3.86 19.72
C SER A 173 2.80 3.14 20.00
N LEU A 174 2.49 2.94 21.29
CA LEU A 174 1.20 2.37 21.70
C LEU A 174 0.02 3.24 21.28
N ASP A 175 0.20 4.57 21.24
CA ASP A 175 -0.84 5.51 20.82
C ASP A 175 -1.10 5.42 19.30
N GLU A 176 -0.03 5.35 18.49
CA GLU A 176 -0.14 5.11 17.05
C GLU A 176 -0.88 3.81 16.77
N ILE A 177 -0.56 2.72 17.48
CA ILE A 177 -1.25 1.43 17.35
C ILE A 177 -2.72 1.54 17.76
N LYS A 178 -3.00 2.18 18.91
CA LYS A 178 -4.35 2.33 19.42
C LYS A 178 -5.24 3.10 18.46
N ASN A 179 -4.71 4.15 17.84
CA ASN A 179 -5.48 5.07 17.00
C ASN A 179 -5.43 4.72 15.50
N ALA A 180 -4.60 3.76 15.09
CA ALA A 180 -4.46 3.36 13.70
C ALA A 180 -5.79 2.92 13.07
N ARG A 181 -6.01 3.26 11.80
CA ARG A 181 -7.23 2.90 11.06
C ARG A 181 -6.89 2.52 9.62
N ILE A 182 -7.46 1.41 9.17
CA ILE A 182 -7.54 1.05 7.76
C ILE A 182 -8.98 1.23 7.28
N HIS A 183 -9.16 1.92 6.16
CA HIS A 183 -10.47 2.31 5.63
C HIS A 183 -10.84 1.50 4.39
N THR A 184 -9.86 1.20 3.54
CA THR A 184 -10.10 0.53 2.25
C THR A 184 -8.94 -0.40 1.91
N VAL A 185 -9.24 -1.52 1.27
CA VAL A 185 -8.27 -2.34 0.55
C VAL A 185 -8.52 -2.20 -0.95
N TYR A 186 -7.48 -1.89 -1.71
CA TYR A 186 -7.52 -1.75 -3.16
C TYR A 186 -6.88 -2.98 -3.80
N ILE A 187 -7.64 -3.70 -4.63
CA ILE A 187 -7.15 -4.84 -5.40
C ILE A 187 -6.72 -4.32 -6.78
N LEU A 188 -5.44 -4.46 -7.09
CA LEU A 188 -4.79 -3.89 -8.26
C LEU A 188 -4.55 -4.93 -9.35
N ASP A 189 -5.40 -4.94 -10.36
CA ASP A 189 -5.18 -5.71 -11.58
C ASP A 189 -4.33 -4.87 -12.55
N VAL A 190 -3.01 -5.06 -12.47
CA VAL A 190 -2.06 -4.33 -13.32
C VAL A 190 -2.22 -4.72 -14.79
N ASP A 191 -2.58 -5.98 -15.09
CA ASP A 191 -2.70 -6.49 -16.45
C ASP A 191 -3.79 -5.76 -17.22
N ASN A 192 -4.93 -5.53 -16.56
CA ASN A 192 -6.06 -4.82 -17.14
C ASN A 192 -6.10 -3.32 -16.78
N GLY A 193 -5.24 -2.86 -15.87
CA GLY A 193 -5.25 -1.48 -15.37
C GLY A 193 -6.50 -1.16 -14.56
N ILE A 194 -7.05 -2.15 -13.85
CA ILE A 194 -8.30 -2.06 -13.09
C ILE A 194 -8.00 -2.03 -11.59
N VAL A 195 -8.76 -1.22 -10.86
CA VAL A 195 -8.73 -1.15 -9.40
C VAL A 195 -10.10 -1.50 -8.86
N LYS A 196 -10.14 -2.40 -7.87
CA LYS A 196 -11.36 -2.72 -7.13
C LYS A 196 -11.19 -2.38 -5.65
N GLU A 197 -12.09 -1.57 -5.12
CA GLU A 197 -12.16 -1.29 -3.69
C GLU A 197 -12.95 -2.38 -2.94
N THR A 198 -12.52 -2.65 -1.71
CA THR A 198 -13.28 -3.43 -0.74
C THR A 198 -13.02 -2.94 0.66
N GLU A 199 -14.03 -3.07 1.54
CA GLU A 199 -13.86 -2.80 2.95
C GLU A 199 -12.89 -3.83 3.59
N PRO A 200 -12.08 -3.43 4.58
CA PRO A 200 -11.13 -4.33 5.24
C PRO A 200 -11.80 -5.56 5.88
N ILE A 201 -12.99 -5.40 6.46
CA ILE A 201 -13.74 -6.51 7.06
C ILE A 201 -14.18 -7.52 5.99
N THR A 202 -14.74 -7.04 4.89
CA THR A 202 -15.15 -7.87 3.75
C THR A 202 -13.94 -8.59 3.14
N TYR A 203 -12.77 -7.94 3.09
CA TYR A 203 -11.53 -8.55 2.61
C TYR A 203 -11.10 -9.72 3.50
N ILE A 204 -11.11 -9.56 4.82
CA ILE A 204 -10.77 -10.64 5.76
C ILE A 204 -11.76 -11.79 5.65
N GLU A 205 -13.07 -11.52 5.69
CA GLU A 205 -14.08 -12.59 5.66
C GLU A 205 -13.92 -13.50 4.42
N LYS A 206 -13.54 -12.91 3.28
CA LYS A 206 -13.29 -13.65 2.04
C LYS A 206 -11.98 -14.43 2.02
N THR A 207 -11.04 -14.11 2.89
CA THR A 207 -9.67 -14.68 2.86
C THR A 207 -9.33 -15.50 4.10
N GLU A 208 -10.10 -15.39 5.19
CA GLU A 208 -9.81 -15.98 6.49
C GLU A 208 -9.68 -17.51 6.45
N HIS A 209 -10.55 -18.17 5.69
CA HIS A 209 -10.58 -19.64 5.58
C HIS A 209 -9.30 -20.24 4.96
N LEU A 210 -8.47 -19.42 4.31
CA LEU A 210 -7.20 -19.85 3.71
C LEU A 210 -6.06 -19.93 4.73
N PHE A 211 -6.21 -19.27 5.88
CA PHE A 211 -5.22 -19.26 6.95
C PHE A 211 -5.51 -20.29 8.06
N SER A 212 -6.70 -20.89 8.07
CA SER A 212 -7.09 -21.96 8.99
C SER A 212 -6.59 -23.32 8.48
N GLY A 213 -5.32 -23.63 8.71
CA GLY A 213 -4.70 -24.93 8.41
C GLY A 213 -4.13 -25.59 9.67
N ASN A 214 -4.26 -26.92 9.77
CA ASN A 214 -3.66 -27.72 10.84
C ASN A 214 -2.14 -27.57 10.84
N ARG A 215 -1.53 -27.53 12.03
CA ARG A 215 -0.08 -27.66 12.19
C ARG A 215 0.35 -29.00 11.59
N VAL A 216 1.29 -28.96 10.65
CA VAL A 216 2.02 -30.14 10.17
C VAL A 216 3.00 -30.59 11.23
#